data_AF-A0A918C811-F1
#
_entry.id   AF-A0A918C811-F1
#
_cell.length_a   1.000
_cell.length_b   1.000
_cell.length_c   1.000
_cell.angle_alpha   90.00
_cell.angle_beta   90.00
_cell.angle_gamma   90.00
#
_symmetry.space_group_name_H-M   'P 1'
#
loop_
_entity.id
_entity.type
_entity.pdbx_description
1 polymer ?
#
loop_
_entity_poly.entity_id
_entity_poly.type
_entity_poly.pdbx_seq_one_letter_code
_entity_poly.pdbx_strand_id
1 'polypeptide(L)'
;MTPFFPDHYRLLNTLSGLPIRPERALELAGLKQREEPMETRHRNLLYQTTRMYGTAQWVAWGGGGLVLTGYGEVQLEDFLYRYGSIPKTLEQEAAARARHKERAENVARREAEARGEVDDD
;
A
#
# COMPACT_ATOMS: atom_id res chain seq x y z
N MET A 1 22.61 11.70 12.19
CA MET A 1 21.62 10.73 11.65
C MET A 1 20.50 11.54 11.02
N THR A 2 20.56 11.74 9.70
CA THR A 2 19.60 12.58 8.96
C THR A 2 18.22 11.90 8.98
N PRO A 3 17.10 12.62 9.20
CA PRO A 3 15.80 11.98 9.34
C PRO A 3 15.38 11.36 8.01
N PHE A 4 15.37 10.04 7.99
CA PHE A 4 15.11 9.12 6.88
C PHE A 4 13.64 9.11 6.39
N PHE A 5 12.85 10.15 6.71
CA PHE A 5 11.40 10.04 6.82
C PHE A 5 10.55 10.41 5.59
N PRO A 6 10.93 11.31 4.67
CA PRO A 6 10.04 11.68 3.57
C PRO A 6 9.75 10.51 2.62
N ASP A 7 10.78 9.76 2.23
CA ASP A 7 10.65 8.73 1.20
C ASP A 7 9.98 7.47 1.74
N HIS A 8 10.32 7.08 2.97
CA HIS A 8 9.66 5.97 3.65
C HIS A 8 8.18 6.29 3.89
N TYR A 9 7.86 7.48 4.36
CA TYR A 9 6.47 7.91 4.54
C TYR A 9 5.69 7.90 3.21
N ARG A 10 6.25 8.47 2.14
CA ARG A 10 5.64 8.46 0.80
C ARG A 10 5.36 7.04 0.29
N LEU A 11 6.31 6.13 0.53
CA LEU A 11 6.15 4.73 0.17
C LEU A 11 5.05 4.05 0.99
N LEU A 12 5.06 4.20 2.32
CA LEU A 12 4.01 3.61 3.18
C LEU A 12 2.62 4.13 2.83
N ASN A 13 2.47 5.44 2.60
CA ASN A 13 1.19 6.04 2.22
C ASN A 13 0.62 5.42 0.93
N THR A 14 1.49 5.04 0.00
CA THR A 14 1.12 4.37 -1.26
C THR A 14 0.64 2.94 -1.05
N LEU A 15 1.23 2.21 -0.10
CA LEU A 15 0.95 0.80 0.17
C LEU A 15 -0.36 0.54 0.96
N SER A 16 -1.12 1.58 1.28
CA SER A 16 -2.38 1.50 2.06
C SER A 16 -3.54 0.88 1.27
N GLY A 17 -3.55 -0.45 1.06
CA GLY A 17 -4.76 -1.16 0.63
C GLY A 17 -4.53 -2.43 -0.20
N LEU A 18 -4.17 -2.29 -1.48
CA LEU A 18 -3.99 -3.43 -2.39
C LEU A 18 -2.52 -3.82 -2.52
N PRO A 19 -2.22 -5.08 -2.89
CA PRO A 19 -0.87 -5.48 -3.26
C PRO A 19 -0.38 -4.67 -4.46
N ILE A 20 0.71 -3.92 -4.30
CA ILE A 20 1.33 -3.13 -5.38
C ILE A 20 2.73 -3.66 -5.66
N ARG A 21 3.09 -3.84 -6.94
CA ARG A 21 4.45 -4.24 -7.30
C ARG A 21 5.48 -3.20 -6.86
N PRO A 22 6.72 -3.59 -6.50
CA PRO A 22 7.65 -2.68 -5.84
C PRO A 22 8.02 -1.47 -6.71
N GLU A 23 8.24 -1.69 -8.02
CA GLU A 23 8.51 -0.61 -8.97
C GLU A 23 7.34 0.37 -9.07
N ARG A 24 6.10 -0.15 -9.17
CA ARG A 24 4.90 0.69 -9.24
C ARG A 24 4.67 1.47 -7.95
N ALA A 25 4.97 0.88 -6.79
CA ALA A 25 4.87 1.57 -5.51
C ALA A 25 5.85 2.75 -5.43
N LEU A 26 7.09 2.58 -5.92
CA LEU A 26 8.08 3.66 -5.98
C LEU A 26 7.64 4.78 -6.94
N GLU A 27 7.04 4.43 -8.08
CA GLU A 27 6.50 5.41 -9.04
C GLU A 27 5.37 6.24 -8.44
N LEU A 28 4.38 5.57 -7.84
CA LEU A 28 3.24 6.23 -7.21
C LEU A 28 3.67 7.08 -6.00
N ALA A 29 4.73 6.68 -5.29
CA ALA A 29 5.32 7.45 -4.22
C ALA A 29 6.15 8.66 -4.72
N GLY A 30 6.34 8.82 -6.03
CA GLY A 30 7.15 9.88 -6.64
C GLY A 30 8.65 9.72 -6.37
N LEU A 31 9.10 8.50 -6.08
CA LEU A 31 10.49 8.19 -5.72
C LEU A 31 11.33 7.73 -6.91
N LYS A 32 10.67 7.34 -8.00
CA LYS A 32 11.26 6.84 -9.23
C LYS A 32 10.34 7.22 -10.40
N GLN A 33 10.87 7.72 -11.52
CA GLN A 33 10.05 7.89 -12.72
C GLN A 33 9.87 6.55 -13.46
N ARG A 34 8.81 6.42 -14.26
CA ARG A 34 8.48 5.15 -14.94
C ARG A 34 9.63 4.64 -15.83
N GLU A 35 10.25 5.53 -16.58
CA GLU A 35 11.31 5.21 -17.55
C GLU A 35 12.71 5.09 -16.91
N GLU A 36 12.86 5.56 -15.66
CA GLU A 36 14.13 5.47 -14.94
C GLU A 36 14.42 4.03 -14.50
N PRO A 37 15.68 3.57 -14.54
CA PRO A 37 16.05 2.27 -13.99
C PRO A 37 15.97 2.25 -12.45
N MET A 38 15.78 1.07 -11.88
CA MET A 38 15.79 0.92 -10.42
C MET A 38 17.22 0.99 -9.86
N GLU A 39 17.57 2.13 -9.26
CA GLU A 39 18.82 2.38 -8.56
C GLU A 39 18.97 1.67 -7.21
N THR A 40 20.20 1.61 -6.70
CA THR A 40 20.53 1.08 -5.36
C THR A 40 19.74 1.75 -4.24
N ARG A 41 19.52 3.06 -4.30
CA ARG A 41 18.73 3.79 -3.29
C ARG A 41 17.30 3.26 -3.17
N HIS A 42 16.67 2.92 -4.30
CA HIS A 42 15.32 2.39 -4.33
C HIS A 42 15.27 0.98 -3.72
N ARG A 43 16.24 0.14 -4.07
CA ARG A 43 16.37 -1.22 -3.51
C ARG A 43 16.61 -1.18 -2.00
N ASN A 44 17.44 -0.25 -1.54
CA ASN A 44 17.70 -0.06 -0.11
C ASN A 44 16.43 0.36 0.64
N LEU A 45 15.65 1.29 0.09
CA LEU A 45 14.38 1.70 0.69
C LEU A 45 13.38 0.53 0.78
N LEU A 46 13.22 -0.22 -0.32
CA LEU A 46 12.37 -1.42 -0.34
C LEU A 46 12.84 -2.47 0.66
N TYR A 47 14.16 -2.71 0.75
CA TYR A 47 14.76 -3.62 1.70
C TYR A 47 14.49 -3.17 3.15
N GLN A 48 14.68 -1.89 3.45
CA GLN A 48 14.41 -1.38 4.79
C GLN A 48 12.94 -1.51 5.17
N THR A 49 12.04 -1.15 4.25
CA THR A 49 10.59 -1.26 4.45
C THR A 49 10.14 -2.70 4.71
N THR A 50 10.71 -3.66 3.98
CA THR A 50 10.24 -5.06 4.02
C THR A 50 10.99 -5.94 5.00
N ARG A 51 12.29 -5.73 5.19
CA ARG A 51 13.17 -6.61 5.98
C ARG A 51 13.66 -5.97 7.27
N MET A 52 14.00 -4.68 7.25
CA MET A 52 14.57 -4.02 8.42
C MET A 52 13.50 -3.55 9.40
N TYR A 53 12.46 -2.89 8.89
CA TYR A 53 11.35 -2.36 9.69
C TYR A 53 10.14 -3.28 9.68
N GLY A 54 9.99 -4.15 8.66
CA GLY A 54 8.84 -5.04 8.55
C GLY A 54 7.50 -4.29 8.41
N THR A 55 7.53 -3.08 7.87
CA THR A 55 6.35 -2.21 7.70
C THR A 55 5.57 -2.55 6.43
N ALA A 56 6.19 -3.27 5.50
CA ALA A 56 5.51 -3.87 4.36
C ALA A 56 5.92 -5.33 4.17
N GLN A 57 5.05 -6.11 3.53
CA GLN A 57 5.33 -7.50 3.17
C GLN A 57 4.81 -7.81 1.77
N TRP A 58 5.44 -8.79 1.13
CA TRP A 58 4.94 -9.34 -0.12
C TRP A 58 3.82 -10.34 0.15
N VAL A 59 2.72 -10.22 -0.58
CA VAL A 59 1.62 -11.19 -0.61
C VAL A 59 1.41 -11.70 -2.03
N ALA A 60 0.92 -12.93 -2.18
CA ALA A 60 0.80 -13.61 -3.48
C ALA A 60 -0.64 -13.60 -4.06
N TRP A 61 -1.64 -13.21 -3.29
CA TRP A 61 -3.02 -13.14 -3.76
C TRP A 61 -3.24 -11.88 -4.63
N GLY A 62 -4.22 -11.94 -5.55
CA GLY A 62 -4.57 -10.80 -6.41
C GLY A 62 -3.47 -10.35 -7.39
N GLY A 63 -2.63 -11.26 -7.87
CA GLY A 63 -1.53 -10.94 -8.82
C GLY A 63 -0.20 -10.55 -8.18
N GLY A 64 -0.15 -10.52 -6.84
CA GLY A 64 1.06 -10.39 -6.04
C GLY A 64 1.60 -8.96 -5.92
N GLY A 65 1.96 -8.57 -4.71
CA GLY A 65 2.43 -7.21 -4.45
C GLY A 65 2.81 -6.96 -2.99
N LEU A 66 3.35 -5.77 -2.73
CA LEU A 66 3.61 -5.26 -1.40
C LEU A 66 2.33 -4.69 -0.79
N VAL A 67 2.09 -5.03 0.47
CA VAL A 67 1.04 -4.46 1.33
C VAL A 67 1.65 -4.00 2.64
N LEU A 68 1.00 -3.04 3.30
CA LEU A 68 1.35 -2.70 4.69
C LEU A 68 1.12 -3.90 5.61
N THR A 69 2.00 -4.04 6.60
CA THR A 69 1.72 -4.86 7.78
C THR A 69 0.93 -4.03 8.80
N GLY A 70 0.36 -4.66 9.82
CA GLY A 70 -0.29 -3.90 10.91
C GLY A 70 0.67 -2.92 11.60
N TYR A 71 1.97 -3.27 11.72
CA TYR A 71 2.98 -2.34 12.19
C TYR A 71 3.21 -1.17 11.22
N GLY A 72 3.20 -1.44 9.91
CA GLY A 72 3.28 -0.40 8.88
C GLY A 72 2.10 0.56 8.88
N GLU A 73 0.90 0.09 9.19
CA GLU A 73 -0.30 0.94 9.33
C GLU A 73 -0.15 1.89 10.52
N VAL A 74 0.26 1.40 11.70
CA VAL A 74 0.51 2.24 12.87
C VAL A 74 1.60 3.27 12.59
N GLN A 75 2.71 2.86 11.95
CA GLN A 75 3.77 3.81 11.60
C GLN A 75 3.31 4.86 10.59
N LEU A 76 2.42 4.50 9.66
CA LEU A 76 1.82 5.44 8.72
C LEU A 76 0.92 6.45 9.46
N GLU A 77 0.12 6.01 10.43
CA GLU A 77 -0.70 6.89 11.28
C GLU A 77 0.16 7.89 12.06
N ASP A 78 1.27 7.44 12.65
CA ASP A 78 2.24 8.31 13.32
C ASP A 78 2.80 9.39 12.37
N PHE A 79 3.11 9.02 11.13
CA PHE A 79 3.55 10.00 10.13
C PHE A 79 2.46 10.97 9.73
N LEU A 80 1.23 10.49 9.55
CA LEU A 80 0.09 11.35 9.25
C LEU A 80 -0.17 12.35 10.37
N TYR A 81 -0.08 11.92 11.62
CA TYR A 81 -0.21 12.78 12.78
C TYR A 81 0.89 13.85 12.83
N ARG A 82 2.14 13.46 12.55
CA ARG A 82 3.31 14.35 12.71
C ARG A 82 3.54 15.30 11.54
N TYR A 83 3.25 14.86 10.33
CA TYR A 83 3.60 15.56 9.09
C TYR A 83 2.39 15.97 8.26
N GLY A 84 1.18 15.56 8.65
CA GLY A 84 -0.03 15.78 7.87
C GLY A 84 -0.14 14.85 6.67
N SER A 85 -1.28 14.89 6.00
CA SER A 85 -1.56 14.09 4.81
C SER A 85 -0.71 14.49 3.61
N ILE A 86 -0.06 13.52 2.98
CA ILE A 86 0.52 13.71 1.65
C ILE A 86 -0.63 13.76 0.64
N PRO A 87 -0.74 14.82 -0.19
CA PRO A 87 -1.72 14.88 -1.26
C PRO A 87 -1.61 13.63 -2.14
N LYS A 88 -2.70 12.88 -2.27
CA LYS A 88 -2.75 11.73 -3.17
C LYS A 88 -2.95 12.23 -4.60
N THR A 89 -2.30 11.58 -5.56
CA THR A 89 -2.61 11.77 -6.98
C THR A 89 -4.03 11.29 -7.27
N LEU A 90 -4.66 11.83 -8.33
CA LEU A 90 -5.99 11.39 -8.76
C LEU A 90 -6.05 9.88 -9.00
N GLU A 91 -4.97 9.29 -9.50
CA GLU A 91 -4.86 7.85 -9.70
C GLU A 91 -4.87 7.09 -8.36
N GLN A 92 -4.14 7.58 -7.36
CA GLN A 92 -4.13 6.99 -6.01
C GLN A 92 -5.49 7.12 -5.33
N GLU A 93 -6.20 8.22 -5.54
CA GLU A 93 -7.57 8.43 -5.03
C GLU A 93 -8.57 7.51 -5.71
N ALA A 94 -8.50 7.38 -7.05
CA ALA A 94 -9.35 6.46 -7.80
C ALA A 94 -9.12 5.01 -7.36
N ALA A 95 -7.85 4.61 -7.21
CA ALA A 95 -7.50 3.29 -6.67
C ALA A 95 -8.01 3.12 -5.23
N ALA A 96 -7.96 4.17 -4.39
CA ALA A 96 -8.50 4.13 -3.01
C ALA A 96 -10.03 3.95 -3.00
N ARG A 97 -10.76 4.61 -3.90
CA ARG A 97 -12.21 4.48 -4.02
C ARG A 97 -12.62 3.10 -4.54
N ALA A 98 -11.94 2.58 -5.55
CA ALA A 98 -12.15 1.22 -6.04
C ALA A 98 -11.96 0.18 -4.92
N ARG A 99 -10.93 0.37 -4.08
CA ARG A 99 -10.66 -0.47 -2.90
C ARG A 99 -11.79 -0.46 -1.87
N HIS A 100 -12.29 0.71 -1.54
CA HIS A 100 -13.36 0.84 -0.54
C HIS A 100 -14.64 0.15 -1.03
N LYS A 101 -14.91 0.24 -2.34
CA LYS A 101 -16.02 -0.45 -3.00
C LYS A 101 -15.82 -1.97 -2.98
N GLU A 102 -14.69 -2.48 -3.44
CA GLU A 102 -14.41 -3.92 -3.48
C GLU A 102 -14.42 -4.56 -2.07
N ARG A 103 -13.90 -3.87 -1.06
CA ARG A 103 -13.96 -4.35 0.33
C ARG A 103 -15.40 -4.41 0.84
N ALA A 104 -16.20 -3.39 0.56
CA ALA A 104 -17.61 -3.39 0.93
C ALA A 104 -18.38 -4.51 0.23
N GLU A 105 -18.12 -4.75 -1.06
CA GLU A 105 -18.74 -5.85 -1.83
C GLU A 105 -18.32 -7.23 -1.30
N ASN A 106 -17.04 -7.42 -0.95
CA ASN A 106 -16.56 -8.67 -0.37
C ASN A 106 -17.13 -8.94 1.03
N VAL A 107 -17.29 -7.90 1.85
CA VAL A 107 -17.94 -8.02 3.16
C VAL A 107 -19.40 -8.37 2.98
N ALA A 108 -20.12 -7.65 2.11
CA ALA A 108 -21.53 -7.90 1.82
C ALA A 108 -21.77 -9.33 1.28
N ARG A 109 -20.90 -9.80 0.37
CA ARG A 109 -20.96 -11.17 -0.15
C ARG A 109 -20.76 -12.21 0.95
N ARG A 110 -19.74 -12.04 1.80
CA ARG A 110 -19.52 -12.96 2.94
C ARG A 110 -20.67 -12.95 3.93
N GLU A 111 -21.30 -11.81 4.14
CA GLU A 111 -22.49 -11.71 4.98
C GLU A 111 -23.72 -12.38 4.36
N ALA A 112 -23.87 -12.36 3.03
CA ALA A 112 -24.93 -13.06 2.31
C ALA A 112 -24.71 -14.58 2.30
N GLU A 113 -23.47 -15.02 2.06
CA GLU A 113 -23.03 -16.42 2.19
C GLU A 113 -23.27 -16.96 3.61
N ALA A 114 -22.92 -16.19 4.64
CA ALA A 114 -23.15 -16.56 6.04
C ALA A 114 -24.64 -16.62 6.43
N ARG A 115 -25.50 -15.90 5.71
CA ARG A 115 -26.97 -15.94 5.88
C ARG A 115 -27.64 -17.07 5.09
N GLY A 116 -26.90 -17.78 4.22
CA GLY A 116 -27.46 -18.82 3.35
C GLY A 116 -28.33 -18.27 2.21
N GLU A 117 -28.12 -17.01 1.81
CA GLU A 117 -28.90 -16.33 0.75
C GLU A 117 -28.29 -16.45 -0.65
N VAL A 118 -27.28 -17.32 -0.83
CA VAL A 118 -26.71 -17.62 -2.15
C VAL A 118 -27.38 -18.88 -2.68
N ASP A 119 -28.40 -18.70 -3.52
CA ASP A 119 -29.02 -19.80 -4.26
C ASP A 119 -27.98 -20.40 -5.23
N ASP A 120 -27.71 -21.70 -5.07
CA ASP A 120 -26.98 -22.52 -6.05
C ASP A 120 -27.88 -22.73 -7.29
N ASP A 121 -27.60 -22.00 -8.37
CA ASP A 121 -28.11 -22.26 -9.72
C ASP A 121 -27.04 -22.93 -10.61
#